data_AF-X6CG31-F1
#
_entry.id   AF-X6CG31-F1
#
_cell.length_a   1.000
_cell.length_b   1.000
_cell.length_c   1.000
_cell.angle_alpha   90.00
_cell.angle_beta   90.00
_cell.angle_gamma   90.00
#
_symmetry.space_group_name_H-M   'P 1'
#
loop_
_entity.id
_entity.type
_entity.pdbx_description
1 polymer ?
#
loop_
_entity_poly.entity_id
_entity_poly.type
_entity_poly.pdbx_seq_one_letter_code
_entity_poly.pdbx_strand_id
1 'polypeptide(L)'
;HMDHVDANLALKERFKLRIVGPEAEKAKIPGIDETVEEGSVLHLGNERIEVIATPGHTAGHVSYHLPLSKVAFTADTLFALGCGRLFECKPPVM
;
A
#
# COMPACT_ATOMS: atom_id res chain seq x y z
N HIS A 1 -4.68 5.83 5.27
CA HIS A 1 -5.75 6.60 5.92
C HIS A 1 -7.02 5.78 6.07
N MET A 2 -7.99 6.22 6.89
CA MET A 2 -9.21 5.47 7.21
C MET A 2 -9.99 5.07 5.96
N ASP A 3 -10.17 5.98 5.02
CA ASP A 3 -10.79 5.76 3.72
C ASP A 3 -10.17 4.65 2.86
N HIS A 4 -8.94 4.20 3.17
CA HIS A 4 -8.29 3.05 2.52
C HIS A 4 -8.34 1.75 3.35
N VAL A 5 -8.60 1.83 4.66
CA VAL A 5 -8.49 0.67 5.59
C VAL A 5 -9.77 0.37 6.37
N ASP A 6 -10.81 1.18 6.25
CA ASP A 6 -12.03 1.11 7.07
C ASP A 6 -12.72 -0.26 6.97
N ALA A 7 -12.73 -0.85 5.77
CA ALA A 7 -13.38 -2.13 5.52
C ALA A 7 -12.52 -3.36 5.88
N ASN A 8 -11.27 -3.18 6.33
CA ASN A 8 -10.31 -4.28 6.53
C ASN A 8 -10.87 -5.42 7.39
N LEU A 9 -11.33 -5.10 8.61
CA LEU A 9 -11.79 -6.10 9.56
C LEU A 9 -13.07 -6.80 9.08
N ALA A 10 -14.02 -6.04 8.52
CA ALA A 10 -15.27 -6.60 7.99
C ALA A 10 -15.02 -7.55 6.81
N LEU A 11 -14.13 -7.18 5.89
CA LEU A 11 -13.75 -8.03 4.75
C LEU A 11 -12.99 -9.27 5.21
N LYS A 12 -12.06 -9.12 6.16
CA LYS A 12 -11.32 -10.24 6.75
C LYS A 12 -12.24 -11.22 7.46
N GLU A 13 -13.19 -10.74 8.26
CA GLU A 13 -14.17 -11.59 8.93
C GLU A 13 -15.02 -12.37 7.93
N ARG A 14 -15.53 -11.70 6.90
CA ARG A 14 -16.43 -12.27 5.90
C ARG A 14 -15.76 -13.27 4.96
N PHE A 15 -14.57 -12.95 4.46
CA PHE A 15 -13.91 -13.71 3.39
C PHE A 15 -12.70 -14.51 3.86
N LYS A 16 -12.29 -14.39 5.12
CA LYS A 16 -11.11 -15.07 5.69
C LYS A 16 -9.84 -14.79 4.87
N LEU A 17 -9.68 -13.54 4.45
CA LEU A 17 -8.55 -13.08 3.64
C LEU A 17 -7.35 -12.68 4.48
N ARG A 18 -6.19 -12.58 3.81
CA ARG A 18 -4.94 -12.04 4.35
C ARG A 18 -4.85 -10.54 4.05
N ILE A 19 -4.52 -9.73 5.04
CA ILE A 19 -4.27 -8.29 4.89
C ILE A 19 -2.77 -8.06 4.81
N VAL A 20 -2.32 -7.47 3.70
CA VAL A 20 -0.93 -7.11 3.46
C VAL A 20 -0.80 -5.58 3.42
N GLY A 21 0.20 -5.03 4.10
CA GLY A 21 0.40 -3.58 4.16
C GLY A 21 1.83 -3.18 4.54
N PRO A 22 2.17 -1.89 4.47
CA PRO A 22 3.53 -1.43 4.77
C PRO A 22 3.92 -1.65 6.24
N GLU A 23 5.13 -2.18 6.47
CA GLU A 23 5.71 -2.38 7.80
C GLU A 23 5.75 -1.06 8.61
N ALA A 24 6.15 0.03 7.95
CA ALA A 24 6.26 1.35 8.56
C ALA A 24 4.92 1.92 9.06
N GLU A 25 3.77 1.43 8.57
CA GLU A 25 2.43 1.85 9.01
C GLU A 25 1.66 0.74 9.73
N LYS A 26 2.29 -0.41 10.05
CA LYS A 26 1.58 -1.59 10.57
C LYS A 26 0.68 -1.29 11.78
N ALA A 27 1.13 -0.39 12.65
CA ALA A 27 0.40 0.01 13.86
C ALA A 27 -0.91 0.76 13.54
N LYS A 28 -1.02 1.36 12.34
CA LYS A 28 -2.18 2.12 11.86
C LYS A 28 -3.09 1.27 10.94
N ILE A 29 -2.77 0.01 10.65
CA ILE A 29 -3.52 -0.85 9.71
C ILE A 29 -4.28 -1.93 10.48
N PRO A 30 -5.61 -1.83 10.63
CA PRO A 30 -6.40 -2.80 11.36
C PRO A 30 -6.34 -4.19 10.71
N GLY A 31 -5.99 -5.20 11.51
CA GLY A 31 -6.03 -6.60 11.10
C GLY A 31 -4.92 -7.05 10.16
N ILE A 32 -3.82 -6.29 10.02
CA ILE A 32 -2.67 -6.66 9.20
C ILE A 32 -2.10 -8.04 9.58
N ASP A 33 -1.81 -8.86 8.58
CA ASP A 33 -1.27 -10.22 8.73
C ASP A 33 0.19 -10.31 8.29
N GLU A 34 0.52 -9.60 7.22
CA GLU A 34 1.83 -9.63 6.58
C GLU A 34 2.24 -8.20 6.23
N THR A 35 3.50 -7.88 6.49
CA THR A 35 4.05 -6.56 6.26
C THR A 35 5.05 -6.57 5.12
N VAL A 36 5.13 -5.45 4.41
CA VAL A 36 6.03 -5.27 3.27
C VAL A 36 6.84 -3.98 3.38
N GLU A 37 7.97 -3.97 2.70
CA GLU A 37 8.90 -2.83 2.57
C GLU A 37 9.43 -2.73 1.14
N GLU A 38 10.27 -1.73 0.86
CA GLU A 38 10.94 -1.55 -0.44
C GLU A 38 11.55 -2.86 -0.95
N GLY A 39 11.28 -3.20 -2.21
CA GLY A 39 11.81 -4.40 -2.85
C GLY A 39 11.16 -5.72 -2.40
N SER A 40 10.18 -5.68 -1.50
CA SER A 40 9.37 -6.87 -1.17
C SER A 40 8.62 -7.38 -2.40
N VAL A 41 8.37 -8.69 -2.42
CA VAL A 41 7.69 -9.37 -3.52
C VAL A 41 6.56 -10.22 -2.98
N LEU A 42 5.36 -10.01 -3.51
CA LEU A 42 4.20 -10.86 -3.26
C LEU A 42 3.86 -11.65 -4.53
N HIS A 43 3.08 -12.72 -4.37
CA HIS A 43 2.58 -13.51 -5.48
C HIS A 43 1.06 -13.63 -5.38
N LEU A 44 0.37 -13.39 -6.50
CA LEU A 44 -1.07 -13.57 -6.66
C LEU A 44 -1.33 -14.43 -7.90
N GLY A 45 -1.41 -15.75 -7.70
CA GLY A 45 -1.40 -16.70 -8.81
C GLY A 45 -0.09 -16.61 -9.59
N ASN A 46 -0.18 -16.37 -10.91
CA ASN A 46 1.00 -16.17 -11.77
C ASN A 46 1.49 -14.71 -11.79
N GLU A 47 0.79 -13.80 -11.11
CA GLU A 47 1.20 -12.40 -11.02
C GLU A 47 2.22 -12.24 -9.89
N ARG A 48 3.35 -11.61 -10.23
CA ARG A 48 4.35 -11.14 -9.28
C ARG A 48 4.01 -9.71 -8.93
N ILE A 49 3.95 -9.36 -7.66
CA ILE A 49 3.69 -7.99 -7.20
C ILE A 49 4.97 -7.45 -6.59
N GLU A 50 5.47 -6.36 -7.13
CA GLU A 50 6.66 -5.67 -6.66
C GLU A 50 6.26 -4.48 -5.79
N VAL A 51 6.77 -4.44 -4.57
CA VAL A 51 6.47 -3.37 -3.62
C VAL A 51 7.52 -2.27 -3.75
N ILE A 52 7.04 -1.04 -3.91
CA ILE A 52 7.87 0.16 -4.04
C ILE A 52 7.47 1.09 -2.89
N ALA A 53 8.42 1.44 -2.02
CA ALA A 53 8.24 2.48 -1.02
C ALA A 53 8.03 3.82 -1.72
N THR A 54 6.99 4.53 -1.31
CA THR A 54 6.60 5.80 -1.91
C THR A 54 6.25 6.82 -0.83
N PRO A 55 7.20 7.14 0.08
CA PRO A 55 6.97 8.07 1.18
C PRO A 55 6.57 9.45 0.67
N GLY A 56 5.62 10.09 1.34
CA GLY A 56 5.19 11.44 0.98
C GLY A 56 3.84 11.76 1.58
N HIS A 57 2.78 11.17 1.03
CA HIS A 57 1.43 11.36 1.54
C HIS A 57 1.30 10.88 3.00
N THR A 58 1.76 9.64 3.26
CA THR A 58 2.15 9.15 4.58
C THR A 58 3.62 8.76 4.56
N ALA A 59 4.26 8.68 5.73
CA ALA A 59 5.71 8.42 5.83
C ALA A 59 6.07 6.99 5.43
N GLY A 60 5.18 6.03 5.66
CA GLY A 60 5.37 4.62 5.30
C GLY A 60 4.56 4.14 4.09
N HIS A 61 4.07 5.05 3.23
CA HIS A 61 3.26 4.65 2.08
C HIS A 61 4.05 3.74 1.12
N VAL A 62 3.39 2.73 0.54
CA VAL A 62 3.93 1.85 -0.51
C VAL A 62 2.98 1.77 -1.70
N SER A 63 3.53 1.54 -2.88
CA SER A 63 2.80 1.24 -4.11
C SER A 63 3.05 -0.21 -4.52
N TYR A 64 2.06 -0.82 -5.17
CA TYR A 64 2.13 -2.21 -5.65
C TYR A 64 2.14 -2.25 -7.18
N HIS A 65 3.25 -2.70 -7.76
CA HIS A 65 3.42 -2.82 -9.21
C HIS A 65 3.24 -4.28 -9.67
N LEU A 66 2.36 -4.49 -10.64
CA LEU A 66 2.01 -5.79 -11.23
C LEU A 66 2.52 -5.79 -12.68
N PRO A 67 3.80 -6.18 -12.93
CA PRO A 67 4.42 -6.10 -14.25
C PRO A 67 3.71 -6.92 -15.33
N LEU A 68 3.17 -8.11 -15.01
CA LEU A 68 2.49 -8.93 -16.02
C LEU A 68 1.18 -8.26 -16.48
N SER A 69 0.39 -7.75 -15.52
CA SER A 69 -0.86 -7.01 -15.80
C SER A 69 -0.64 -5.58 -16.30
N LYS A 70 0.58 -5.04 -16.20
CA LYS A 70 0.92 -3.64 -16.49
C LYS A 70 0.08 -2.64 -15.67
N VAL A 71 -0.12 -2.96 -14.39
CA VAL A 71 -0.91 -2.16 -13.45
C VAL A 71 -0.03 -1.72 -12.27
N ALA A 72 -0.23 -0.49 -11.80
CA ALA A 72 0.30 -0.03 -10.53
C ALA A 72 -0.83 0.50 -9.65
N PHE A 73 -0.91 0.02 -8.40
CA PHE A 73 -1.77 0.59 -7.37
C PHE A 73 -0.95 1.61 -6.59
N THR A 74 -1.14 2.89 -6.90
CA THR A 74 -0.37 4.01 -6.32
C THR A 74 -1.08 4.73 -5.19
N ALA A 75 -2.37 4.43 -4.98
CA ALA A 75 -3.24 5.11 -4.02
C ALA A 75 -3.00 6.63 -4.03
N ASP A 76 -2.67 7.21 -2.89
CA ASP A 76 -2.55 8.66 -2.73
C ASP A 76 -1.15 9.18 -3.05
N THR A 77 -0.21 8.35 -3.53
CA THR A 77 1.08 8.85 -4.03
C THR A 77 0.91 9.55 -5.39
N LEU A 78 0.19 8.93 -6.32
CA LEU A 78 0.05 9.40 -7.70
C LEU A 78 -1.40 9.35 -8.16
N PHE A 79 -1.87 10.47 -8.70
CA PHE A 79 -3.15 10.60 -9.37
C PHE A 79 -2.95 10.97 -10.85
N ALA A 80 -3.99 10.81 -11.66
CA ALA A 80 -4.01 11.41 -12.98
C ALA A 80 -3.83 12.93 -12.83
N LEU A 81 -2.72 13.45 -13.37
CA LEU A 81 -2.35 14.87 -13.33
C LEU A 81 -2.06 15.45 -11.93
N GLY A 82 -1.73 14.62 -10.94
CA GLY A 82 -1.44 15.12 -9.59
C GLY A 82 -0.80 14.10 -8.66
N CYS A 83 -0.57 14.51 -7.42
CA CYS A 83 -0.06 13.66 -6.33
C CYS A 83 -0.81 13.96 -5.04
N GLY A 84 -0.70 13.07 -4.06
CA GLY A 84 -1.24 13.30 -2.73
C GLY A 84 -0.60 14.49 -2.03
N ARG A 85 -1.40 15.13 -1.19
CA ARG A 85 -0.90 16.14 -0.26
C ARG A 85 0.07 15.49 0.71
N LEU A 86 1.17 16.18 1.02
CA LEU A 86 2.18 15.71 1.96
C LEU A 86 1.73 15.99 3.39
N PHE A 87 1.09 15.01 4.04
CA PHE A 87 0.63 15.17 5.42
C PHE A 87 1.73 14.85 6.44
N GLU A 88 2.57 13.86 6.17
CA GLU A 88 3.54 13.33 7.14
C GLU A 88 5.00 13.60 6.76
N CYS A 89 5.27 14.11 5.54
CA CYS A 89 6.62 14.36 5.04
C CYS A 89 6.79 15.80 4.53
N LYS A 90 8.03 16.29 4.45
CA LYS A 90 8.38 17.58 3.83
C LYS A 90 9.24 17.36 2.58
N PRO A 91 9.01 18.09 1.48
CA PRO A 91 9.86 18.01 0.29
C PRO A 91 11.35 18.30 0.60
N PRO A 92 12.29 17.68 -0.13
CA PRO A 92 12.06 16.64 -1.15
C PRO A 92 11.84 15.26 -0.50
N VAL A 93 10.83 14.53 -1.00
CA VAL A 93 10.58 13.11 -0.68
C VAL A 93 10.30 12.41 -2.01
N MET A 94 11.06 11.37 -2.31
CA MET A 94 10.85 10.35 -3.34
C MET A 94 11.64 9.11 -2.91
#